data_AF-A0A845S5F5-F1
#
_entry.id   AF-A0A845S5F5-F1
#
_cell.length_a   1.000
_cell.length_b   1.000
_cell.length_c   1.000
_cell.angle_alpha   90.00
_cell.angle_beta   90.00
_cell.angle_gamma   90.00
#
_symmetry.space_group_name_H-M   'P 1'
#
loop_
_entity.id
_entity.type
_entity.pdbx_description
1 polymer ?
#
loop_
_entity_poly.entity_id
_entity_poly.type
_entity_poly.pdbx_seq_one_letter_code
_entity_poly.pdbx_strand_id
1 'polypeptide(L)' 'MSDKEFNYYISGETGKWEVVIGLEVHAQVSSNAKLFSSSATKFGSEPNSQVSLIDA' A
#
# COMPACT_ATOMS: atom_id res chain seq x y z
N MET A 1 -20.57 8.45 19.37
CA MET A 1 -20.31 8.45 17.92
C MET A 1 -21.58 7.90 17.28
N SER A 2 -22.22 8.61 16.35
CA SER A 2 -23.43 8.07 15.71
C SER A 2 -23.01 7.00 14.72
N ASP A 3 -23.50 5.77 14.89
CA ASP A 3 -23.30 4.71 13.92
C ASP A 3 -23.99 5.12 12.61
N LYS A 4 -23.21 5.36 11.56
CA LYS A 4 -23.74 5.59 10.22
C LYS A 4 -23.98 4.23 9.58
N GLU A 5 -25.23 3.94 9.29
CA GLU A 5 -25.62 2.77 8.50
C GLU A 5 -25.30 3.03 7.02
N PHE A 6 -24.42 2.22 6.42
CA PHE A 6 -24.08 2.31 5.01
C PHE A 6 -24.89 1.27 4.23
N ASN A 7 -25.69 1.73 3.27
CA ASN A 7 -26.37 0.87 2.32
C ASN A 7 -25.47 0.63 1.10
N TYR A 8 -24.94 -0.59 0.97
CA TYR A 8 -24.07 -1.00 -0.14
C TYR A 8 -24.83 -1.49 -1.38
N TYR A 9 -26.17 -1.49 -1.35
CA TYR A 9 -26.98 -1.93 -2.49
C TYR A 9 -27.38 -0.76 -3.39
N ILE A 10 -27.13 -0.91 -4.70
CA ILE A 10 -27.56 0.01 -5.76
C ILE A 10 -28.65 -0.63 -6.62
N SER A 11 -29.62 0.16 -7.08
CA SER A 11 -30.64 -0.32 -8.02
C SER A 11 -30.10 -0.26 -9.44
N GLY A 12 -30.02 -1.40 -10.13
CA GLY A 12 -29.72 -1.51 -11.55
C GLY A 12 -30.94 -1.93 -12.38
N GLU A 13 -30.82 -1.90 -13.70
CA GLU A 13 -31.91 -2.27 -14.63
C GLU A 13 -32.43 -3.70 -14.44
N THR A 14 -31.56 -4.61 -13.99
CA THR A 14 -31.86 -6.04 -13.82
C THR A 14 -32.13 -6.44 -12.35
N GLY A 15 -32.02 -5.52 -11.40
CA GLY A 15 -32.20 -5.81 -9.97
C GLY A 15 -31.27 -5.02 -9.05
N LYS A 16 -31.23 -5.41 -7.76
CA LYS A 16 -30.32 -4.82 -6.77
C LYS A 16 -28.92 -5.43 -6.90
N TRP A 17 -27.88 -4.60 -6.84
CA TRP A 17 -26.48 -4.97 -6.90
C TRP A 17 -25.74 -4.51 -5.65
N GLU A 18 -24.76 -5.27 -5.18
CA GLU A 18 -23.94 -4.93 -4.00
C GLU A 18 -22.59 -4.36 -4.43
N VAL A 19 -22.17 -3.26 -3.80
CA VAL A 19 -20.88 -2.63 -4.04
C VAL A 19 -19.79 -3.38 -3.26
N VAL A 20 -18.90 -4.05 -3.98
CA VAL A 20 -17.73 -4.74 -3.42
C VAL A 20 -16.46 -4.10 -3.95
N ILE A 21 -15.64 -3.51 -3.05
CA ILE A 21 -14.40 -2.80 -3.39
C ILE A 21 -13.25 -3.38 -2.58
N GLY A 22 -12.16 -3.74 -3.25
CA GLY A 22 -10.88 -4.09 -2.63
C GLY A 22 -9.87 -2.95 -2.80
N LEU A 23 -9.11 -2.65 -1.75
CA LEU A 23 -7.99 -1.72 -1.79
C LEU A 23 -6.69 -2.46 -1.48
N GLU A 24 -5.67 -2.24 -2.31
CA GLU A 24 -4.29 -2.66 -2.04
C GLU A 24 -3.45 -1.41 -1.77
N VAL A 25 -2.86 -1.33 -0.59
CA VAL A 25 -2.11 -0.15 -0.15
C VAL A 25 -0.68 -0.57 0.13
N HIS A 26 0.27 0.09 -0.54
CA HIS A 26 1.70 -0.07 -0.26
C HIS A 26 2.19 1.13 0.55
N ALA A 27 2.75 0.85 1.73
CA ALA A 27 3.35 1.85 2.59
C ALA A 27 4.79 1.45 2.91
N GLN A 28 5.73 2.37 2.71
CA GLN A 28 7.14 2.13 3.02
C GLN A 28 7.38 2.25 4.53
N VAL A 29 7.97 1.23 5.14
CA VAL A 29 8.42 1.29 6.54
C VAL A 29 9.51 2.36 6.66
N SER A 30 9.34 3.30 7.60
CA SER A 30 10.36 4.29 7.92
C SER A 30 11.46 3.65 8.76
N SER A 31 12.43 3.05 8.09
CA SER A 31 13.63 2.46 8.67
C SER A 31 14.88 3.17 8.13
N ASN A 32 16.03 3.03 8.80
CA ASN A 32 17.31 3.54 8.30
C ASN A 32 18.01 2.55 7.33
N ALA A 33 17.67 1.26 7.40
CA ALA A 33 18.22 0.19 6.58
C ALA A 33 17.11 -0.60 5.87
N LYS A 34 17.44 -1.26 4.77
CA LYS A 34 16.52 -2.13 4.01
C LYS A 34 16.09 -3.34 4.87
N LEU A 35 15.00 -3.99 4.48
CA LEU A 35 14.40 -5.07 5.26
C LEU A 35 15.32 -6.29 5.43
N PHE A 36 16.15 -6.58 4.43
CA PHE A 36 17.02 -7.76 4.40
C PHE A 36 18.51 -7.44 4.29
N SER A 37 18.89 -6.16 4.27
CA SER A 37 20.29 -5.74 4.18
C SER A 37 20.54 -4.47 4.98
N SER A 38 21.80 -4.22 5.31
CA SER A 38 22.22 -3.01 6.03
C SER A 38 22.29 -1.76 5.15
N SER A 39 21.91 -1.85 3.87
CA SER A 39 21.93 -0.71 2.94
C SER A 39 20.89 0.34 3.32
N ALA A 40 21.20 1.62 3.09
CA ALA A 40 20.31 2.72 3.43
C ALA A 40 19.02 2.75 2.60
N THR A 41 17.94 3.24 3.20
CA THR A 41 16.63 3.52 2.58
C THR A 41 16.45 5.02 2.24
N LYS A 42 17.49 5.84 2.43
CA LYS A 42 17.43 7.29 2.29
C LYS A 42 17.28 7.72 0.84
N PHE A 43 16.27 8.52 0.55
CA PHE A 43 16.04 9.09 -0.78
C PHE A 43 17.18 10.01 -1.26
N GLY A 44 17.41 10.05 -2.59
CA GLY A 44 18.25 11.06 -3.24
C GLY A 44 19.76 10.76 -3.29
N SER A 45 20.17 9.50 -3.17
CA SER A 45 21.59 9.12 -3.33
C SER A 45 21.93 8.78 -4.79
N GLU A 46 23.21 8.77 -5.13
CA GLU A 46 23.71 8.42 -6.46
C GLU A 46 23.25 7.01 -6.90
N PRO A 47 23.08 6.75 -8.20
CA PRO A 47 22.70 5.43 -8.70
C PRO A 47 23.63 4.33 -8.19
N ASN A 48 23.04 3.23 -7.72
CA ASN A 48 23.77 2.05 -7.20
C ASN A 48 24.74 2.35 -6.04
N SER A 49 24.60 3.47 -5.33
CA SER A 49 25.44 3.79 -4.16
C SER A 49 24.91 3.22 -2.84
N GLN A 50 23.62 2.84 -2.80
CA GLN A 50 22.94 2.29 -1.61
C GLN A 50 22.60 0.81 -1.80
N VAL A 51 23.60 0.03 -2.22
CA VAL A 51 23.45 -1.40 -2.48
C VAL A 51 24.51 -2.19 -1.71
N SER A 52 24.19 -3.44 -1.40
CA SER A 52 25.11 -4.43 -0.87
C SER A 52 25.02 -5.70 -1.73
N LEU A 53 25.88 -6.68 -1.47
CA LEU A 53 25.82 -7.99 -2.16
C LEU A 53 24.48 -8.71 -1.96
N ILE A 54 23.72 -8.39 -0.90
CA ILE A 54 22.41 -8.99 -0.63
C ILE A 54 21.31 -8.34 -1.51
N ASP A 55 21.54 -7.12 -2.00
CA ASP A 55 20.55 -6.37 -2.80
C ASP A 55 20.67 -6.61 -4.31
N ALA A 56 21.79 -7.17 -4.77
CA ALA A 56 22.19 -7.25 -6.17
C ALA A 56 21.80 -8.58 -6.83
#